data_AF-A0A3D3B3U7-F1
#
_entry.id   AF-A0A3D3B3U7-F1
#
_cell.length_a   1.000
_cell.length_b   1.000
_cell.length_c   1.000
_cell.angle_alpha   90.00
_cell.angle_beta   90.00
_cell.angle_gamma   90.00
#
_symmetry.space_group_name_H-M   'P 1'
#
loop_
_entity.id
_entity.type
_entity.pdbx_description
1 polymer ?
#
loop_
_entity_poly.entity_id
_entity_poly.type
_entity_poly.pdbx_seq_one_letter_code
_entity_poly.pdbx_strand_id
1 'polypeptide(L)'
;MRAVRALAATAPAGAIAFALMVVSVGLLGFAAYAGSNPAVANDARVAGDRERTRFIADLSKKVDVHVFSLGNPYRVIVDAPDVNFQMPDGIGKEKRGLVTAYRYGLFAPGKSRIVIDVSGPFLIDKAFVLEPRDDQPARLVIDLVPTDEKTFLAKLKEAKPPQAQDGGAGVPPQAASRPPDAKPVVVLDPGHGGVDPGTSSASGITEKDVVLAFAKTLKAKLDAVGRYEVYLTRDYDTFLPLRERVEFAQRKGAGLFLSIHADYFPKQTDKATG
;
A
#
# COMPACT_ATOMS: atom_id res chain seq x y z
N MET A 1 -98.09 -14.91 13.88
CA MET A 1 -98.11 -15.77 15.10
C MET A 1 -97.02 -15.29 16.05
N ARG A 2 -97.31 -15.31 17.36
CA ARG A 2 -96.49 -14.92 18.54
C ARG A 2 -95.05 -15.48 18.46
N ALA A 3 -93.99 -14.94 19.10
CA ALA A 3 -93.83 -14.40 20.46
C ALA A 3 -92.52 -13.57 20.55
N VAL A 4 -92.47 -12.36 21.13
CA VAL A 4 -92.20 -11.97 22.54
C VAL A 4 -90.77 -12.25 23.08
N ARG A 5 -89.97 -11.17 23.29
CA ARG A 5 -89.32 -10.67 24.54
C ARG A 5 -88.06 -9.83 24.19
N ALA A 6 -88.02 -8.52 24.49
CA ALA A 6 -87.47 -7.87 25.70
C ALA A 6 -85.93 -7.67 25.65
N LEU A 7 -85.28 -6.64 26.20
CA LEU A 7 -85.54 -5.25 26.62
C LEU A 7 -84.13 -4.66 26.91
N ALA A 8 -83.93 -3.35 26.74
CA ALA A 8 -82.92 -2.46 27.36
C ALA A 8 -81.41 -2.67 27.05
N ALA A 9 -80.74 -1.70 26.40
CA ALA A 9 -79.96 -0.55 26.94
C ALA A 9 -78.46 -0.94 27.14
N THR A 10 -77.41 -0.19 26.76
CA THR A 10 -77.07 1.25 26.85
C THR A 10 -75.86 1.63 25.94
N ALA A 11 -75.96 2.76 25.22
CA ALA A 11 -74.98 3.87 25.06
C ALA A 11 -73.52 3.63 24.51
N PRO A 12 -72.74 4.69 24.16
CA PRO A 12 -72.38 4.99 22.76
C PRO A 12 -70.87 5.22 22.49
N ALA A 13 -70.41 5.06 21.26
CA ALA A 13 -69.15 5.63 20.71
C ALA A 13 -69.06 5.18 19.24
N GLY A 14 -68.63 5.93 18.24
CA GLY A 14 -67.84 7.15 18.17
C GLY A 14 -67.18 7.06 16.79
N ALA A 15 -67.54 7.97 15.89
CA ALA A 15 -66.88 8.07 14.58
C ALA A 15 -65.48 8.65 14.79
N ILE A 16 -64.43 7.91 14.43
CA ILE A 16 -63.10 8.48 14.25
C ILE A 16 -62.53 7.94 12.93
N ALA A 17 -62.30 8.89 12.03
CA ALA A 17 -61.70 8.69 10.71
C ALA A 17 -60.29 8.10 10.83
N PHE A 18 -60.03 7.03 10.09
CA PHE A 18 -58.68 6.48 9.92
C PHE A 18 -57.95 7.30 8.85
N ALA A 19 -57.14 8.26 9.28
CA ALA A 19 -56.14 8.88 8.43
C ALA A 19 -54.96 7.90 8.28
N LEU A 20 -54.78 7.36 7.06
CA LEU A 20 -53.61 6.58 6.67
C LEU A 20 -52.39 7.50 6.60
N MET A 21 -51.60 7.53 7.66
CA MET A 21 -50.27 8.14 7.68
C MET A 21 -49.28 7.14 7.08
N VAL A 22 -48.90 7.34 5.82
CA VAL A 22 -47.81 6.60 5.16
C VAL A 22 -46.50 7.05 5.81
N VAL A 23 -45.94 6.21 6.68
CA VAL A 23 -44.58 6.38 7.19
C VAL A 23 -43.62 5.86 6.12
N SER A 24 -43.10 6.78 5.31
CA SER A 24 -42.01 6.53 4.37
C SER A 24 -40.71 6.30 5.16
N VAL A 25 -40.45 5.06 5.57
CA VAL A 25 -39.13 4.69 6.10
C VAL A 25 -38.12 4.78 4.95
N GLY A 26 -37.27 5.79 5.00
CA GLY A 26 -36.16 5.96 4.06
C GLY A 26 -35.21 4.78 4.16
N LEU A 27 -35.20 3.94 3.12
CA LEU A 27 -34.10 3.02 2.83
C LEU A 27 -32.87 3.87 2.49
N LEU A 28 -32.08 4.20 3.51
CA LEU A 28 -30.67 4.55 3.32
C LEU A 28 -30.01 3.31 2.72
N GLY A 29 -29.80 3.35 1.40
CA GLY A 29 -29.04 2.34 0.68
C GLY A 29 -27.63 2.31 1.25
N PHE A 30 -27.34 1.30 2.08
CA PHE A 30 -25.98 0.78 2.15
C PHE A 30 -25.68 0.27 0.75
N ALA A 31 -24.89 1.03 0.00
CA ALA A 31 -24.19 0.47 -1.14
C ALA A 31 -23.35 -0.69 -0.57
N ALA A 32 -23.83 -1.92 -0.74
CA ALA A 32 -23.02 -3.09 -0.53
C ALA A 32 -21.79 -2.88 -1.39
N TYR A 33 -20.62 -2.73 -0.75
CA TYR A 33 -19.37 -3.00 -1.44
C TYR A 33 -19.53 -4.42 -1.96
N ALA A 34 -19.79 -4.56 -3.25
CA ALA A 34 -19.72 -5.83 -3.94
C ALA A 34 -18.26 -6.25 -3.84
N GLY A 35 -17.92 -6.92 -2.73
CA GLY A 35 -16.58 -7.42 -2.48
C GLY A 35 -16.29 -8.44 -3.57
N SER A 36 -15.58 -8.02 -4.61
CA SER A 36 -14.96 -8.96 -5.52
C SER A 36 -14.06 -9.85 -4.67
N ASN A 37 -14.26 -11.16 -4.74
CA ASN A 37 -13.45 -12.09 -3.97
C ASN A 37 -11.97 -11.85 -4.38
N PRO A 38 -11.06 -11.51 -3.45
CA PRO A 38 -9.69 -11.14 -3.83
C PRO A 38 -9.01 -12.32 -4.54
N ALA A 39 -8.05 -12.02 -5.42
CA ALA A 39 -7.22 -13.09 -5.96
C ALA A 39 -6.41 -13.72 -4.82
N VAL A 40 -6.14 -15.02 -4.91
CA VAL A 40 -5.35 -15.74 -3.90
C VAL A 40 -4.00 -16.06 -4.50
N ALA A 41 -2.92 -15.69 -3.83
CA ALA A 41 -1.57 -16.11 -4.20
C ALA A 41 -1.16 -17.28 -3.30
N ASN A 42 -0.94 -18.45 -3.89
CA ASN A 42 -0.80 -19.72 -3.15
C ASN A 42 0.64 -20.25 -3.11
N ASP A 43 1.49 -19.83 -4.05
CA ASP A 43 2.89 -20.22 -4.09
C ASP A 43 3.73 -19.16 -4.83
N ALA A 44 5.03 -19.15 -4.58
CA ALA A 44 5.98 -18.33 -5.32
C ALA A 44 7.36 -19.01 -5.39
N ARG A 45 8.02 -18.90 -6.53
CA ARG A 45 9.32 -19.53 -6.74
C ARG A 45 10.25 -18.67 -7.58
N VAL A 46 11.54 -18.89 -7.38
CA VAL A 46 12.60 -18.33 -8.19
C VAL A 46 13.22 -19.46 -9.01
N ALA A 47 13.46 -19.23 -10.29
CA ALA A 47 14.10 -20.16 -11.22
C ALA A 47 15.19 -19.44 -12.02
N GLY A 48 16.01 -20.22 -12.72
CA GLY A 48 17.12 -19.72 -13.52
C GLY A 48 18.41 -19.49 -12.71
N ASP A 49 19.27 -18.63 -13.25
CA ASP A 49 20.64 -18.39 -12.80
C ASP A 49 20.97 -16.88 -12.81
N ARG A 50 22.26 -16.53 -12.79
CA ARG A 50 22.72 -15.14 -12.76
C ARG A 50 22.59 -14.39 -14.08
N GLU A 51 22.52 -15.09 -15.21
CA GLU A 51 22.32 -14.47 -16.52
C GLU A 51 20.85 -14.13 -16.73
N ARG A 52 19.96 -15.01 -16.24
CA ARG A 52 18.52 -14.79 -16.26
C ARG A 52 17.86 -15.43 -15.06
N THR A 53 17.25 -14.59 -14.22
CA THR A 53 16.47 -15.04 -13.07
C THR A 53 15.00 -14.79 -13.30
N ARG A 54 14.18 -15.81 -13.07
CA ARG A 54 12.72 -15.73 -13.22
C ARG A 54 12.05 -15.87 -11.86
N PHE A 55 11.28 -14.87 -11.46
CA PHE A 55 10.33 -14.96 -10.35
C PHE A 55 8.95 -15.35 -10.88
N ILE A 56 8.27 -16.28 -10.22
CA ILE A 56 6.92 -16.73 -10.55
C ILE A 56 6.08 -16.72 -9.28
N ALA A 57 4.89 -16.14 -9.32
CA ALA A 57 3.87 -16.32 -8.28
C ALA A 57 2.61 -16.94 -8.89
N ASP A 58 2.11 -18.00 -8.25
CA ASP A 58 0.90 -18.71 -8.67
C ASP A 58 -0.32 -18.05 -8.02
N LEU A 59 -1.26 -17.63 -8.87
CA LEU A 59 -2.45 -16.86 -8.53
C LEU A 59 -3.71 -17.65 -8.89
N SER A 60 -4.79 -17.48 -8.12
CA SER A 60 -6.08 -18.12 -8.39
C SER A 60 -6.78 -17.56 -9.64
N LYS A 61 -6.44 -16.33 -10.04
CA LYS A 61 -6.94 -15.67 -11.25
C LYS A 61 -5.94 -14.60 -11.70
N LYS A 62 -6.09 -14.13 -12.95
CA LYS A 62 -5.31 -13.00 -13.43
C LYS A 62 -5.64 -11.74 -12.62
N VAL A 63 -4.59 -10.95 -12.39
CA VAL A 63 -4.63 -9.68 -11.66
C VAL A 63 -3.87 -8.65 -12.47
N ASP A 64 -4.41 -7.45 -12.57
CA ASP A 64 -3.69 -6.32 -13.14
C ASP A 64 -2.61 -5.87 -12.16
N VAL A 65 -1.36 -5.89 -12.60
CA VAL A 65 -0.20 -5.54 -11.79
C VAL A 65 0.54 -4.36 -12.37
N HIS A 66 1.13 -3.56 -11.51
CA HIS A 66 2.08 -2.53 -11.89
C HIS A 66 3.47 -2.90 -11.38
N VAL A 67 4.40 -3.14 -12.30
CA VAL A 67 5.75 -3.61 -11.99
C VAL A 67 6.77 -2.52 -12.29
N PHE A 68 7.62 -2.19 -11.31
CA PHE A 68 8.65 -1.17 -11.45
C PHE A 68 9.89 -1.51 -10.63
N SER A 69 10.99 -0.81 -10.89
CA SER A 69 12.26 -1.01 -10.20
C SER A 69 12.53 0.12 -9.21
N LEU A 70 13.25 -0.19 -8.14
CA LEU A 70 13.84 0.79 -7.23
C LEU A 70 15.35 0.56 -7.14
N GLY A 71 16.10 1.64 -6.98
CA GLY A 71 17.52 1.60 -6.60
C GLY A 71 17.69 1.87 -5.11
N ASN A 72 18.81 1.42 -4.56
CA ASN A 72 19.26 1.68 -3.19
C ASN A 72 18.28 1.24 -2.08
N PRO A 73 18.15 -0.07 -1.80
CA PRO A 73 18.75 -1.21 -2.51
C PRO A 73 17.99 -1.60 -3.79
N TYR A 74 18.63 -2.39 -4.66
CA TYR A 74 18.02 -2.86 -5.90
C TYR A 74 16.80 -3.75 -5.62
N ARG A 75 15.62 -3.30 -6.04
CA ARG A 75 14.35 -4.01 -5.81
C ARG A 75 13.46 -3.99 -7.03
N VAL A 76 12.73 -5.07 -7.26
CA VAL A 76 11.52 -5.07 -8.10
C VAL A 76 10.32 -4.92 -7.18
N ILE A 77 9.44 -4.00 -7.52
CA ILE A 77 8.16 -3.77 -6.85
C ILE A 77 7.04 -4.20 -7.78
N VAL A 78 6.12 -5.00 -7.26
CA VAL A 78 4.89 -5.42 -7.93
C VAL A 78 3.73 -4.94 -7.08
N ASP A 79 2.98 -3.96 -7.59
CA ASP A 79 1.74 -3.51 -6.98
C ASP A 79 0.55 -4.20 -7.63
N ALA A 80 -0.39 -4.63 -6.81
CA ALA A 80 -1.62 -5.26 -7.25
C ALA A 80 -2.82 -4.73 -6.43
N PRO A 81 -4.06 -4.90 -6.93
CA PRO A 81 -5.28 -4.87 -6.13
C PRO A 81 -5.22 -5.86 -4.95
N ASP A 82 -6.31 -5.96 -4.19
CA ASP A 82 -6.39 -6.87 -3.05
C ASP A 82 -6.11 -8.34 -3.46
N VAL A 83 -4.94 -8.81 -3.04
CA VAL A 83 -4.47 -10.19 -3.20
C VAL A 83 -4.31 -10.77 -1.81
N ASN A 84 -5.06 -11.84 -1.55
CA ASN A 84 -4.94 -12.65 -0.35
C ASN A 84 -3.74 -13.60 -0.49
N PHE A 85 -2.71 -13.42 0.33
CA PHE A 85 -1.51 -14.27 0.29
C PHE A 85 -1.69 -15.48 1.21
N GLN A 86 -1.82 -16.67 0.62
CA GLN A 86 -1.88 -17.97 1.30
C GLN A 86 -0.64 -18.79 0.93
N MET A 87 0.52 -18.25 1.29
CA MET A 87 1.82 -18.79 0.91
C MET A 87 2.35 -19.83 1.92
N PRO A 88 3.17 -20.80 1.50
CA PRO A 88 3.88 -21.68 2.41
C PRO A 88 4.73 -20.91 3.43
N ASP A 89 4.82 -21.44 4.66
CA ASP A 89 5.63 -20.83 5.70
C ASP A 89 7.11 -20.76 5.31
N GLY A 90 7.74 -19.61 5.58
CA GLY A 90 9.19 -19.43 5.39
C GLY A 90 9.64 -19.19 3.95
N ILE A 91 8.72 -19.13 2.98
CA ILE A 91 9.02 -18.82 1.59
C ILE A 91 9.60 -17.39 1.44
N GLY A 92 10.27 -17.12 0.32
CA GLY A 92 10.85 -15.78 0.07
C GLY A 92 12.25 -15.53 0.63
N LYS A 93 12.86 -16.52 1.26
CA LYS A 93 14.25 -16.42 1.79
C LYS A 93 15.30 -17.08 0.91
N GLU A 94 14.88 -17.82 -0.12
CA GLU A 94 15.81 -18.51 -1.00
C GLU A 94 16.55 -17.54 -1.92
N LYS A 95 17.88 -17.68 -1.96
CA LYS A 95 18.74 -16.95 -2.89
C LYS A 95 18.91 -17.76 -4.16
N ARG A 96 18.56 -17.19 -5.30
CA ARG A 96 18.78 -17.83 -6.60
C ARG A 96 18.96 -16.77 -7.69
N GLY A 97 20.00 -16.95 -8.49
CA GLY A 97 20.37 -16.01 -9.54
C GLY A 97 20.62 -14.62 -8.97
N LEU A 98 19.86 -13.63 -9.45
CA LEU A 98 19.88 -12.25 -9.02
C LEU A 98 18.98 -12.00 -7.81
N VAL A 99 17.96 -12.84 -7.57
CA VAL A 99 17.01 -12.65 -6.46
C VAL A 99 17.65 -13.17 -5.17
N THR A 100 17.63 -12.32 -4.15
CA THR A 100 18.20 -12.62 -2.84
C THR A 100 17.15 -12.89 -1.77
N ALA A 101 15.97 -12.27 -1.92
CA ALA A 101 14.80 -12.51 -1.10
C ALA A 101 13.57 -11.94 -1.82
N TYR A 102 12.39 -12.32 -1.39
CA TYR A 102 11.17 -11.59 -1.70
C TYR A 102 10.20 -11.58 -0.53
N ARG A 103 9.34 -10.58 -0.50
CA ARG A 103 8.38 -10.30 0.57
C ARG A 103 7.05 -9.91 -0.06
N TYR A 104 5.96 -10.15 0.63
CA TYR A 104 4.63 -9.83 0.15
C TYR A 104 3.72 -9.43 1.30
N GLY A 105 2.66 -8.70 0.97
CA GLY A 105 1.62 -8.34 1.93
C GLY A 105 0.76 -7.17 1.45
N LEU A 106 -0.19 -6.78 2.28
CA LEU A 106 -0.92 -5.53 2.08
C LEU A 106 0.02 -4.35 2.32
N PHE A 107 -0.05 -3.34 1.45
CA PHE A 107 0.67 -2.08 1.66
C PHE A 107 -0.28 -0.90 1.83
N ALA A 108 -1.54 -1.02 1.45
CA ALA A 108 -2.60 -0.09 1.77
C ALA A 108 -3.92 -0.87 1.84
N PRO A 109 -4.99 -0.32 2.45
CA PRO A 109 -6.30 -0.97 2.41
C PRO A 109 -6.70 -1.33 0.96
N GLY A 110 -6.96 -2.61 0.71
CA GLY A 110 -7.33 -3.13 -0.61
C GLY A 110 -6.22 -3.14 -1.66
N LYS A 111 -4.94 -2.97 -1.28
CA LYS A 111 -3.79 -3.04 -2.19
C LYS A 111 -2.68 -3.92 -1.64
N SER A 112 -2.17 -4.79 -2.50
CA SER A 112 -1.12 -5.76 -2.19
C SER A 112 0.18 -5.42 -2.93
N ARG A 113 1.32 -5.75 -2.31
CA ARG A 113 2.64 -5.53 -2.89
C ARG A 113 3.52 -6.75 -2.71
N ILE A 114 4.27 -7.10 -3.76
CA ILE A 114 5.41 -8.01 -3.70
C ILE A 114 6.68 -7.20 -3.91
N VAL A 115 7.68 -7.41 -3.06
CA VAL A 115 9.02 -6.81 -3.16
C VAL A 115 10.02 -7.92 -3.37
N ILE A 116 10.81 -7.82 -4.43
CA ILE A 116 11.86 -8.78 -4.76
C ILE A 116 13.20 -8.05 -4.60
N ASP A 117 14.01 -8.46 -3.63
CA ASP A 117 15.34 -7.90 -3.40
C ASP A 117 16.35 -8.53 -4.35
N VAL A 118 17.12 -7.69 -5.04
CA VAL A 118 18.02 -8.09 -6.12
C VAL A 118 19.47 -7.79 -5.74
N SER A 119 20.40 -8.70 -6.02
CA SER A 119 21.80 -8.62 -5.56
C SER A 119 22.64 -7.54 -6.24
N GLY A 120 22.15 -6.94 -7.33
CA GLY A 120 22.90 -5.98 -8.13
C GLY A 120 22.00 -5.28 -9.16
N PRO A 121 22.56 -4.36 -9.97
CA PRO A 121 21.80 -3.70 -11.01
C PRO A 121 21.23 -4.72 -12.01
N PHE A 122 19.97 -4.54 -12.37
CA PHE A 122 19.23 -5.48 -13.21
C PHE A 122 18.30 -4.75 -14.18
N LEU A 123 17.85 -5.41 -15.24
CA LEU A 123 16.70 -4.95 -16.03
C LEU A 123 15.56 -5.94 -15.88
N ILE A 124 14.33 -5.42 -15.87
CA ILE A 124 13.13 -6.23 -16.06
C ILE A 124 13.01 -6.51 -17.55
N ASP A 125 13.42 -7.72 -17.96
CA ASP A 125 13.31 -8.15 -19.36
C ASP A 125 11.86 -8.45 -19.73
N LYS A 126 11.12 -9.10 -18.82
CA LYS A 126 9.69 -9.40 -18.99
C LYS A 126 8.95 -9.28 -17.67
N ALA A 127 7.72 -8.77 -17.72
CA ALA A 127 6.77 -8.80 -16.61
C ALA A 127 5.35 -8.94 -17.17
N PHE A 128 4.66 -10.04 -16.85
CA PHE A 128 3.31 -10.30 -17.34
C PHE A 128 2.56 -11.27 -16.42
N VAL A 129 1.23 -11.27 -16.52
CA VAL A 129 0.36 -12.23 -15.82
C VAL A 129 -0.32 -13.12 -16.86
N LEU A 130 -0.07 -14.43 -16.75
CA LEU A 130 -0.73 -15.45 -17.56
C LEU A 130 -2.11 -15.76 -16.97
N GLU A 131 -3.10 -15.90 -17.84
CA GLU A 131 -4.38 -16.52 -17.50
C GLU A 131 -4.17 -17.97 -17.05
N PRO A 132 -5.05 -18.51 -16.19
CA PRO A 132 -5.04 -19.93 -15.89
C PRO A 132 -5.32 -20.72 -17.17
N ARG A 133 -4.65 -21.87 -17.33
CA ARG A 133 -4.82 -22.76 -18.48
C ARG A 133 -4.74 -24.21 -18.05
N ASP A 134 -5.74 -24.98 -18.42
CA ASP A 134 -5.87 -26.40 -18.03
C ASP A 134 -5.68 -26.54 -16.51
N ASP A 135 -4.74 -27.39 -16.08
CA ASP A 135 -4.42 -27.60 -14.66
C ASP A 135 -3.40 -26.59 -14.10
N GLN A 136 -2.96 -25.60 -14.88
CA GLN A 136 -2.01 -24.59 -14.43
C GLN A 136 -2.73 -23.33 -13.92
N PRO A 137 -2.37 -22.84 -12.72
CA PRO A 137 -2.96 -21.61 -12.19
C PRO A 137 -2.56 -20.39 -13.03
N ALA A 138 -3.22 -19.26 -12.77
CA ALA A 138 -2.75 -17.99 -13.28
C ALA A 138 -1.35 -17.71 -12.72
N ARG A 139 -0.46 -17.06 -13.48
CA ARG A 139 0.92 -16.86 -13.05
C ARG A 139 1.41 -15.46 -13.34
N LEU A 140 1.83 -14.75 -12.30
CA LEU A 140 2.70 -13.59 -12.44
C LEU A 140 4.11 -14.08 -12.75
N VAL A 141 4.70 -13.63 -13.86
CA VAL A 141 6.06 -13.98 -14.29
C VAL A 141 6.87 -12.70 -14.45
N ILE A 142 8.05 -12.66 -13.83
CA ILE A 142 9.01 -11.56 -13.93
C ILE A 142 10.39 -12.13 -14.26
N ASP A 143 10.94 -11.75 -15.40
CA ASP A 143 12.29 -12.10 -15.84
C ASP A 143 13.24 -10.93 -15.60
N LEU A 144 14.34 -11.21 -14.91
CA LEU A 144 15.41 -10.27 -14.60
C LEU A 144 16.70 -10.69 -15.30
N VAL A 145 17.41 -9.72 -15.86
CA VAL A 145 18.75 -9.89 -16.44
C VAL A 145 19.72 -8.90 -15.78
N PRO A 146 20.99 -9.26 -15.57
CA PRO A 146 21.96 -8.34 -14.97
C PRO A 146 22.27 -7.18 -15.92
N THR A 147 22.61 -6.02 -15.37
CA THR A 147 23.11 -4.88 -16.14
C THR A 147 24.16 -4.12 -15.33
N ASP A 148 24.82 -3.15 -15.94
CA ASP A 148 25.64 -2.17 -15.22
C ASP A 148 24.78 -1.08 -14.55
N GLU A 149 25.33 -0.45 -13.52
CA GLU A 149 24.65 0.58 -12.71
C GLU A 149 24.24 1.81 -13.53
N LYS A 150 25.07 2.24 -14.50
CA LYS A 150 24.77 3.40 -15.34
C LYS A 150 23.51 3.14 -16.18
N THR A 151 23.41 1.97 -16.79
CA THR A 151 22.24 1.55 -17.56
C THR A 151 21.00 1.43 -16.68
N PHE A 152 21.14 0.85 -15.48
CA PHE A 152 20.04 0.76 -14.52
C PHE A 152 19.49 2.13 -14.13
N LEU A 153 20.37 3.06 -13.73
CA LEU A 153 19.99 4.41 -13.33
C LEU A 153 19.36 5.21 -14.49
N ALA A 154 19.82 4.99 -15.72
CA ALA A 154 19.19 5.58 -16.91
C ALA A 154 17.75 5.07 -17.07
N LYS A 155 17.53 3.76 -16.97
CA LYS A 155 16.20 3.15 -17.07
C LYS A 155 15.27 3.56 -15.93
N LEU A 156 15.78 3.72 -14.71
CA LEU A 156 15.01 4.27 -13.59
C LEU A 156 14.52 5.69 -13.83
N LYS A 157 15.32 6.54 -14.50
CA LYS A 157 14.93 7.92 -14.82
C LYS A 157 13.87 7.97 -15.92
N GLU A 158 13.93 7.05 -16.88
CA GLU A 158 12.95 6.91 -17.96
C GLU A 158 11.62 6.34 -17.45
N ALA A 159 11.66 5.45 -16.45
CA ALA A 159 10.46 4.87 -15.85
C ALA A 159 9.68 5.95 -15.07
N LYS A 160 8.52 6.34 -15.60
CA LYS A 160 7.56 7.18 -14.88
C LYS A 160 7.08 6.39 -13.65
N PRO A 161 7.12 6.93 -12.41
CA PRO A 161 6.45 6.25 -11.29
C PRO A 161 4.97 6.04 -11.64
N PRO A 162 4.30 5.01 -11.10
CA PRO A 162 2.86 4.91 -11.22
C PRO A 162 2.29 6.19 -10.62
N GLN A 163 1.86 7.11 -11.47
CA GLN A 163 1.02 8.19 -11.03
C GLN A 163 -0.18 7.47 -10.41
N ALA A 164 -0.42 7.70 -9.12
CA ALA A 164 -1.74 7.46 -8.57
C ALA A 164 -2.70 8.09 -9.58
N GLN A 165 -3.50 7.24 -10.24
CA GLN A 165 -4.47 7.67 -11.22
C GLN A 165 -5.58 8.40 -10.46
N ASP A 166 -5.28 9.63 -10.07
CA ASP A 166 -6.20 10.68 -9.70
C ASP A 166 -5.65 11.96 -10.34
N GLY A 167 -6.13 12.22 -11.56
CA GLY A 167 -6.19 13.51 -12.28
C GLY A 167 -4.97 14.44 -12.27
N GLY A 168 -4.31 14.58 -13.43
CA GLY A 168 -3.63 15.82 -13.81
C GLY A 168 -2.25 15.63 -14.44
N ALA A 169 -2.12 16.01 -15.71
CA ALA A 169 -0.89 15.96 -16.48
C ALA A 169 0.15 16.98 -16.00
N GLY A 170 1.39 16.50 -15.83
CA GLY A 170 2.60 17.14 -16.38
C GLY A 170 2.83 18.63 -16.11
N VAL A 171 2.96 19.02 -14.85
CA VAL A 171 3.78 20.18 -14.42
C VAL A 171 4.42 19.74 -13.09
N PRO A 172 5.73 19.95 -12.83
CA PRO A 172 6.22 19.86 -11.45
C PRO A 172 5.32 20.77 -10.62
N PRO A 173 4.73 20.31 -9.48
CA PRO A 173 3.83 21.15 -8.71
C PRO A 173 4.58 22.43 -8.38
N GLN A 174 4.24 23.51 -9.08
CA GLN A 174 4.65 24.84 -8.67
C GLN A 174 4.10 24.93 -7.26
N ALA A 175 4.98 25.08 -6.26
CA ALA A 175 4.58 25.18 -4.86
C ALA A 175 3.39 26.14 -4.83
N ALA A 176 2.21 25.63 -4.45
CA ALA A 176 0.99 26.41 -4.51
C ALA A 176 1.29 27.73 -3.81
N SER A 177 1.05 28.86 -4.49
CA SER A 177 1.33 30.18 -3.93
C SER A 177 0.49 30.32 -2.66
N ARG A 178 1.12 30.10 -1.50
CA ARG A 178 0.44 30.14 -0.22
C ARG A 178 0.25 31.61 0.19
N PRO A 179 -0.85 31.92 0.90
CA PRO A 179 -1.04 33.23 1.49
C PRO A 179 0.21 33.67 2.28
N PRO A 180 0.58 34.96 2.26
CA PRO A 180 1.75 35.47 2.99
C PRO A 180 1.73 35.18 4.50
N ASP A 181 0.54 34.98 5.07
CA ASP A 181 0.27 34.69 6.47
C ASP A 181 0.09 33.19 6.78
N ALA A 182 0.25 32.31 5.78
CA ALA A 182 0.12 30.87 5.98
C ALA A 182 1.24 30.31 6.87
N LYS A 183 0.89 29.42 7.80
CA LYS A 183 1.86 28.74 8.67
C LYS A 183 2.89 27.96 7.83
N PRO A 184 4.19 27.98 8.16
CA PRO A 184 5.18 27.16 7.46
C PRO A 184 4.79 25.68 7.48
N VAL A 185 4.93 24.99 6.34
CA VAL A 185 4.65 23.55 6.24
C VAL A 185 5.90 22.75 6.55
N VAL A 186 5.75 21.78 7.46
CA VAL A 186 6.76 20.77 7.78
C VAL A 186 6.23 19.41 7.36
N VAL A 187 7.00 18.68 6.58
CA VAL A 187 6.70 17.29 6.23
C VAL A 187 7.68 16.39 6.95
N LEU A 188 7.16 15.48 7.77
CA LEU A 188 7.93 14.43 8.41
C LEU A 188 7.79 13.15 7.58
N ASP A 189 8.91 12.54 7.26
CA ASP A 189 8.98 11.34 6.45
C ASP A 189 9.53 10.18 7.28
N PRO A 190 8.66 9.39 7.95
CA PRO A 190 9.10 8.16 8.60
C PRO A 190 9.55 7.16 7.53
N GLY A 191 10.84 6.82 7.55
CA GLY A 191 11.48 5.90 6.60
C GLY A 191 10.79 4.53 6.54
N HIS A 192 11.04 3.79 5.46
CA HIS A 192 10.53 2.42 5.27
C HIS A 192 8.99 2.31 5.33
N GLY A 193 8.47 1.15 5.74
CA GLY A 193 7.04 0.87 5.94
C GLY A 193 6.54 -0.31 5.09
N GLY A 194 5.46 -0.93 5.54
CA GLY A 194 4.85 -2.13 4.98
C GLY A 194 5.87 -3.26 4.86
N VAL A 195 6.07 -3.70 3.62
CA VAL A 195 7.02 -4.74 3.19
C VAL A 195 8.50 -4.39 3.40
N ASP A 196 8.84 -3.12 3.60
CA ASP A 196 10.20 -2.70 3.94
C ASP A 196 10.29 -2.47 5.46
N PRO A 197 10.91 -3.37 6.24
CA PRO A 197 11.06 -3.18 7.68
C PRO A 197 12.14 -2.16 8.04
N GLY A 198 13.01 -1.79 7.09
CA GLY A 198 14.30 -1.17 7.39
C GLY A 198 15.20 -2.11 8.19
N THR A 199 16.03 -1.55 9.05
CA THR A 199 16.86 -2.30 9.99
C THR A 199 15.99 -3.09 10.99
N SER A 200 16.44 -4.27 11.42
CA SER A 200 15.81 -5.02 12.50
C SER A 200 16.80 -5.25 13.65
N SER A 201 16.35 -5.05 14.89
CA SER A 201 17.15 -5.36 16.09
C SER A 201 17.23 -6.88 16.33
N ALA A 202 18.17 -7.30 17.17
CA ALA A 202 18.25 -8.69 17.63
C ALA A 202 16.99 -9.16 18.38
N SER A 203 16.24 -8.24 18.97
CA SER A 203 14.96 -8.50 19.65
C SER A 203 13.74 -8.45 18.72
N GLY A 204 13.93 -8.22 17.42
CA GLY A 204 12.85 -8.20 16.41
C GLY A 204 12.14 -6.86 16.25
N ILE A 205 12.62 -5.78 16.88
CA ILE A 205 12.09 -4.43 16.67
C ILE A 205 12.52 -3.95 15.28
N THR A 206 11.56 -3.51 14.47
CA THR A 206 11.85 -3.01 13.13
C THR A 206 11.95 -1.49 13.09
N GLU A 207 12.87 -0.97 12.28
CA GLU A 207 13.10 0.45 12.10
C GLU A 207 11.81 1.18 11.69
N LYS A 208 11.04 0.59 10.76
CA LYS A 208 9.77 1.17 10.28
C LYS A 208 8.77 1.49 11.39
N ASP A 209 8.74 0.70 12.46
CA ASP A 209 7.83 0.85 13.59
C ASP A 209 8.30 1.99 14.49
N VAL A 210 9.61 2.00 14.80
CA VAL A 210 10.26 3.02 15.63
C VAL A 210 10.11 4.40 14.99
N VAL A 211 10.45 4.54 13.72
CA VAL A 211 10.41 5.83 13.03
C VAL A 211 8.99 6.34 12.83
N LEU A 212 8.00 5.45 12.62
CA LEU A 212 6.59 5.84 12.55
C LEU A 212 6.08 6.36 13.90
N ALA A 213 6.38 5.65 14.99
CA ALA A 213 5.99 6.06 16.34
C ALA A 213 6.63 7.40 16.72
N PHE A 214 7.92 7.59 16.39
CA PHE A 214 8.62 8.84 16.60
C PHE A 214 8.00 9.99 15.79
N ALA A 215 7.74 9.78 14.49
CA ALA A 215 7.15 10.81 13.62
C ALA A 215 5.75 11.23 14.08
N LYS A 216 4.91 10.28 14.52
CA LYS A 216 3.59 10.59 15.11
C LYS A 216 3.69 11.41 16.39
N THR A 217 4.63 11.06 17.26
CA THR A 217 4.89 11.80 18.51
C THR A 217 5.39 13.22 18.22
N LEU A 218 6.31 13.37 17.27
CA LEU A 218 6.84 14.67 16.84
C LEU A 218 5.73 15.52 16.22
N LYS A 219 4.90 14.95 15.34
CA LYS A 219 3.74 15.65 14.77
C LYS A 219 2.80 16.15 15.86
N ALA A 220 2.40 15.30 16.81
CA ALA A 220 1.50 15.71 17.89
C ALA A 220 2.06 16.88 18.71
N LYS A 221 3.38 16.88 18.99
CA LYS A 221 4.05 17.99 19.69
C LYS A 221 4.08 19.28 18.86
N LEU A 222 4.38 19.18 17.56
CA LEU A 222 4.42 20.34 16.67
C LEU A 222 3.02 20.93 16.44
N ASP A 223 1.99 20.08 16.31
CA ASP A 223 0.59 20.51 16.19
C ASP A 223 0.15 21.27 17.45
N ALA A 224 0.52 20.79 18.65
CA ALA A 224 0.20 21.44 19.92
C ALA A 224 0.85 22.84 20.07
N VAL A 225 2.01 23.07 19.45
CA VAL A 225 2.64 24.39 19.40
C VAL A 225 1.87 25.35 18.48
N GLY A 226 1.14 24.83 17.49
CA GLY A 226 0.24 25.61 16.63
C GLY A 226 0.91 26.55 15.63
N ARG A 227 2.25 26.61 15.58
CA ARG A 227 3.01 27.49 14.65
C ARG A 227 3.20 26.93 13.25
N TYR A 228 2.99 25.63 13.06
CA TYR A 228 3.30 24.92 11.82
C TYR A 228 2.09 24.16 11.31
N GLU A 229 2.08 23.88 10.01
CA GLU A 229 1.19 22.88 9.41
C GLU A 229 2.02 21.61 9.14
N VAL A 230 1.71 20.52 9.84
CA VAL A 230 2.57 19.33 9.85
C VAL A 230 1.91 18.14 9.17
N TYR A 231 2.59 17.58 8.18
CA TYR A 231 2.16 16.39 7.45
C TYR A 231 3.12 15.22 7.66
N LEU A 232 2.59 14.00 7.56
CA LEU A 232 3.39 12.78 7.46
C LEU A 232 3.32 12.26 6.02
N THR A 233 4.42 11.77 5.46
CA THR A 233 4.39 11.03 4.17
C THR A 233 3.61 9.73 4.29
N ARG A 234 3.64 9.10 5.47
CA ARG A 234 2.78 7.98 5.87
C ARG A 234 2.40 8.07 7.35
N ASP A 235 1.16 7.73 7.68
CA ASP A 235 0.63 7.66 9.04
C ASP A 235 0.17 6.25 9.44
N TYR A 236 0.34 5.27 8.56
CA TYR A 236 0.19 3.84 8.81
C TYR A 236 1.40 3.05 8.30
N ASP A 237 1.41 1.74 8.54
CA ASP A 237 2.48 0.85 8.11
C ASP A 237 2.38 0.54 6.61
N THR A 238 2.80 1.50 5.78
CA THR A 238 2.78 1.42 4.32
C THR A 238 4.12 1.75 3.70
N PHE A 239 4.46 1.07 2.61
CA PHE A 239 5.65 1.40 1.82
C PHE A 239 5.34 2.54 0.85
N LEU A 240 6.12 3.63 0.94
CA LEU A 240 6.19 4.68 -0.08
C LEU A 240 7.54 4.65 -0.82
N PRO A 241 7.55 4.65 -2.16
CA PRO A 241 8.76 4.90 -2.94
C PRO A 241 9.41 6.24 -2.61
N LEU A 242 10.74 6.33 -2.65
CA LEU A 242 11.50 7.53 -2.30
C LEU A 242 11.05 8.77 -3.09
N ARG A 243 10.77 8.60 -4.39
CA ARG A 243 10.29 9.68 -5.24
C ARG A 243 8.93 10.23 -4.80
N GLU A 244 8.00 9.35 -4.42
CA GLU A 244 6.67 9.76 -3.96
C GLU A 244 6.74 10.56 -2.66
N ARG A 245 7.70 10.27 -1.77
CA ARG A 245 7.94 11.02 -0.54
C ARG A 245 8.34 12.47 -0.83
N VAL A 246 9.25 12.66 -1.79
CA VAL A 246 9.68 14.00 -2.24
C VAL A 246 8.55 14.74 -2.95
N GLU A 247 7.84 14.06 -3.85
CA GLU A 247 6.72 14.67 -4.58
C GLU A 247 5.57 15.05 -3.63
N PHE A 248 5.31 14.26 -2.59
CA PHE A 248 4.35 14.60 -1.54
C PHE A 248 4.74 15.91 -0.85
N ALA A 249 6.02 16.05 -0.47
CA ALA A 249 6.51 17.26 0.20
C ALA A 249 6.40 18.51 -0.69
N GLN A 250 6.74 18.37 -1.97
CA GLN A 250 6.61 19.43 -2.96
C GLN A 250 5.14 19.83 -3.17
N ARG A 251 4.23 18.86 -3.33
CA ARG A 251 2.78 19.12 -3.47
C ARG A 251 2.19 19.85 -2.26
N LYS A 252 2.73 19.61 -1.06
CA LYS A 252 2.32 20.32 0.17
C LYS A 252 2.95 21.71 0.33
N GLY A 253 3.88 22.10 -0.54
CA GLY A 253 4.62 23.36 -0.41
C GLY A 253 5.47 23.38 0.86
N ALA A 254 6.09 22.24 1.20
CA ALA A 254 6.88 22.11 2.42
C ALA A 254 8.08 23.08 2.41
N GLY A 255 8.21 23.87 3.48
CA GLY A 255 9.41 24.68 3.74
C GLY A 255 10.51 23.85 4.43
N LEU A 256 10.13 22.73 5.05
CA LEU A 256 11.05 21.77 5.64
C LEU A 256 10.56 20.34 5.37
N PHE A 257 11.46 19.49 4.91
CA PHE A 257 11.28 18.05 4.80
C PHE A 257 12.27 17.35 5.73
N LEU A 258 11.76 16.53 6.65
CA LEU A 258 12.57 15.79 7.62
C LEU A 258 12.38 14.29 7.41
N SER A 259 13.37 13.63 6.81
CA SER A 259 13.44 12.16 6.75
C SER A 259 13.96 11.60 8.07
N ILE A 260 13.25 10.59 8.60
CA ILE A 260 13.48 10.02 9.93
C ILE A 260 13.82 8.55 9.76
N HIS A 261 15.05 8.20 10.16
CA HIS A 261 15.63 6.85 10.10
C HIS A 261 16.23 6.46 11.45
N ALA A 262 16.39 5.15 11.66
CA ALA A 262 17.08 4.57 12.80
C ALA A 262 17.99 3.43 12.29
N ASP A 263 18.90 3.82 11.39
CA ASP A 263 19.80 2.91 10.69
C ASP A 263 20.76 2.18 11.65
N TYR A 264 21.30 1.06 11.16
CA TYR A 264 22.37 0.33 11.83
C TYR A 264 23.66 0.33 11.00
N PHE A 265 24.78 0.55 11.69
CA PHE A 265 26.12 0.36 11.14
C PHE A 265 26.83 -0.76 11.91
N PRO A 266 27.38 -1.79 11.25
CA PRO A 266 28.20 -2.78 11.92
C PRO A 266 29.47 -2.13 12.46
N LYS A 267 29.88 -2.51 13.68
CA LYS A 267 31.13 -2.05 14.27
C LYS A 267 32.29 -2.59 13.43
N GLN A 268 33.07 -1.72 12.81
CA GLN A 268 34.27 -2.09 12.09
C GLN A 268 35.25 -2.71 13.10
N THR A 269 35.45 -4.03 13.03
CA THR A 269 36.50 -4.68 13.80
C THR A 269 37.78 -4.53 12.99
N ASP A 270 38.57 -3.52 13.32
CA ASP A 270 39.93 -3.41 12.79
C ASP A 270 40.72 -4.65 13.20
N LYS A 271 40.85 -5.60 12.27
CA LYS A 271 42.03 -6.46 12.22
C LYS A 271 42.92 -5.92 11.11
N ALA A 272 43.62 -4.83 11.43
CA ALA A 272 44.90 -4.58 10.81
C ALA A 272 45.86 -5.69 11.29
N THR A 273 45.92 -6.79 10.55
CA THR A 273 47.12 -7.62 10.54
C THR A 273 48.09 -6.93 9.60
N GLY A 274 49.24 -6.52 10.15
CA GLY A 274 50.25 -5.71 9.49
C GLY A 274 51.07 -6.43 8.43
#